data_AF-A0A4Z0NHD9-F1
#
_entry.id   AF-A0A4Z0NHD9-F1
#
_cell.length_a   1.000
_cell.length_b   1.000
_cell.length_c   1.000
_cell.angle_alpha   90.00
_cell.angle_beta   90.00
_cell.angle_gamma   90.00
#
_symmetry.space_group_name_H-M   'P 1'
#
loop_
_entity.id
_entity.type
_entity.pdbx_description
1 polymer ?
#
loop_
_entity_poly.entity_id
_entity_poly.type
_entity_poly.pdbx_seq_one_letter_code
_entity_poly.pdbx_strand_id
1 'polypeptide(L)' 'MDTCSGTPVSLTLGRRRIEGVLRAVGEFVDMPGEPGSPGRRLRNLILDFGPACAPVEVWLAEPEPAGPPAPCLTPSSRT' A
#
# COMPACT_ATOMS: atom_id res chain seq x y z
N MET A 1 -11.76 -5.17 15.67
CA MET A 1 -12.49 -5.61 14.46
C MET A 1 -11.79 -5.00 13.27
N ASP A 2 -11.22 -5.82 12.39
CA ASP A 2 -10.57 -5.36 11.17
C ASP A 2 -11.63 -4.78 10.24
N THR A 3 -11.75 -3.45 10.25
CA THR A 3 -12.79 -2.69 9.53
C THR A 3 -12.72 -2.85 8.01
N CYS A 4 -11.68 -3.50 7.49
CA CYS A 4 -11.46 -3.72 6.07
C CYS A 4 -11.79 -5.15 5.60
N SER A 5 -12.19 -6.06 6.50
CA SER A 5 -12.52 -7.44 6.11
C SER A 5 -13.75 -7.47 5.19
N GLY A 6 -13.69 -8.28 4.13
CA GLY A 6 -14.72 -8.37 3.09
C GLY A 6 -14.61 -7.30 2.00
N THR A 7 -13.65 -6.38 2.07
CA THR A 7 -13.44 -5.37 1.02
C THR A 7 -13.08 -6.06 -0.30
N PRO A 8 -13.81 -5.80 -1.40
CA PRO A 8 -13.46 -6.31 -2.72
C PRO A 8 -12.09 -5.80 -3.17
N VAL A 9 -11.26 -6.68 -3.71
CA VAL A 9 -9.92 -6.36 -4.22
C VAL A 9 -9.70 -6.97 -5.59
N SER A 10 -8.85 -6.31 -6.38
CA SER A 10 -8.36 -6.81 -7.66
C SER A 10 -6.83 -6.85 -7.63
N LEU A 11 -6.25 -8.04 -7.79
CA LEU A 11 -4.81 -8.22 -7.94
C LEU A 11 -4.45 -8.39 -9.41
N THR A 12 -3.50 -7.58 -9.90
CA THR A 12 -2.98 -7.70 -11.26
C THR A 12 -1.58 -8.33 -11.24
N LEU A 13 -1.42 -9.47 -11.90
CA LEU A 13 -0.16 -10.20 -12.07
C LEU A 13 0.19 -10.24 -13.56
N GLY A 14 1.05 -9.31 -14.00
CA GLY A 14 1.35 -9.12 -15.41
C GLY A 14 0.09 -8.73 -16.20
N ARG A 15 -0.36 -9.60 -17.11
CA ARG A 15 -1.61 -9.41 -17.89
C ARG A 15 -2.84 -10.07 -17.27
N ARG A 16 -2.68 -10.79 -16.15
CA ARG A 16 -3.77 -11.48 -15.48
C ARG A 16 -4.32 -10.60 -14.37
N ARG A 17 -5.64 -10.58 -14.25
CA ARG A 17 -6.36 -9.90 -13.17
C ARG A 17 -7.18 -10.94 -12.41
N ILE A 18 -7.10 -10.90 -11.09
CA ILE A 18 -7.76 -11.84 -10.19
C ILE A 18 -8.57 -11.02 -9.19
N GLU A 19 -9.86 -11.34 -9.08
CA GLU A 19 -10.80 -10.66 -8.18
C GLU A 19 -10.96 -11.50 -6.90
N GLY A 20 -11.01 -10.83 -5.76
CA GLY A 20 -11.12 -11.48 -4.46
C GLY A 20 -11.59 -10.52 -3.37
N VAL A 21 -11.37 -10.93 -2.12
CA VAL A 21 -11.71 -10.14 -0.93
C VAL A 21 -10.54 -10.05 0.02
N LEU A 22 -10.39 -8.90 0.66
CA LEU A 22 -9.47 -8.73 1.78
C LEU A 22 -10.03 -9.44 3.01
N ARG A 23 -9.29 -10.38 3.58
CA ARG A 23 -9.71 -11.13 4.77
C ARG A 23 -9.19 -10.50 6.04
N ALA A 24 -7.92 -10.14 6.04
CA ALA A 24 -7.23 -9.58 7.18
C ALA A 24 -6.13 -8.61 6.73
N VAL A 25 -5.79 -7.71 7.64
CA VAL A 25 -4.67 -6.80 7.50
C VAL A 25 -3.72 -7.09 8.66
N GLY A 26 -2.50 -7.45 8.33
CA GLY A 26 -1.50 -7.84 9.33
C GLY A 26 -0.58 -6.69 9.74
N GLU A 27 0.59 -7.09 10.23
CA GLU A 27 1.63 -6.22 10.73
C GLU A 27 2.39 -5.47 9.63
N PHE A 28 3.26 -4.56 10.07
CA PHE A 28 4.18 -3.83 9.22
C PHE A 28 5.60 -4.36 9.33
N VAL A 29 6.35 -4.24 8.23
CA VAL A 29 7.80 -4.49 8.21
C VAL A 29 8.50 -3.32 7.54
N ASP A 30 9.56 -2.83 8.19
CA ASP A 30 10.47 -1.84 7.62
C ASP A 30 11.55 -2.55 6.81
N MET A 31 11.59 -2.28 5.50
CA MET A 31 12.59 -2.78 4.60
C MET A 31 13.71 -1.75 4.42
N PRO A 32 14.98 -2.14 4.60
CA PRO A 32 16.09 -1.24 4.36
C PRO A 32 16.11 -0.81 2.90
N GLY A 33 16.49 0.45 2.68
CA GLY A 33 16.72 0.98 1.34
C GLY A 33 18.05 0.49 0.79
N GLU A 34 18.21 0.57 -0.52
CA GLU A 34 19.53 0.46 -1.14
C GLU A 34 20.38 1.70 -0.84
N PRO A 35 21.72 1.63 -0.92
CA PRO A 35 22.58 2.81 -0.75
C PRO A 35 22.12 3.97 -1.65
N GLY A 36 21.79 5.11 -1.03
CA GLY A 36 21.29 6.29 -1.75
C GLY A 36 19.77 6.32 -1.98
N SER A 37 19.02 5.33 -1.49
CA SER A 37 17.55 5.29 -1.55
C SER A 37 16.94 5.19 -0.15
N PRO A 38 15.78 5.83 0.11
CA PRO A 38 15.09 5.67 1.39
C PRO A 38 14.62 4.22 1.57
N GLY A 39 14.56 3.78 2.83
CA GLY A 39 13.86 2.54 3.18
C GLY A 39 12.36 2.64 2.90
N ARG A 40 11.67 1.50 2.91
CA ARG A 40 10.21 1.46 2.67
C ARG A 40 9.51 0.64 3.73
N ARG A 41 8.31 1.07 4.10
CA ARG A 41 7.44 0.30 4.99
C ARG A 41 6.47 -0.54 4.18
N LEU A 42 6.41 -1.83 4.47
CA LEU A 42 5.47 -2.76 3.85
C LEU A 42 4.36 -3.11 4.83
N ARG A 43 3.13 -3.23 4.32
CA ARG A 43 1.95 -3.68 5.06
C ARG A 43 1.52 -5.05 4.58
N ASN A 44 1.25 -5.94 5.53
CA ASN A 44 0.75 -7.28 5.25
C ASN A 44 -0.76 -7.29 4.96
N LEU A 45 -1.16 -7.99 3.91
CA LEU A 45 -2.55 -8.19 3.50
C LEU A 45 -2.80 -9.67 3.22
N ILE A 46 -3.88 -10.21 3.77
CA ILE A 46 -4.34 -11.57 3.50
C ILE A 46 -5.55 -11.50 2.57
N LEU A 47 -5.38 -12.02 1.35
CA LEU A 47 -6.37 -11.98 0.28
C LEU A 47 -6.97 -13.37 0.05
N ASP A 48 -8.26 -13.42 -0.19
CA ASP A 48 -8.99 -14.64 -0.54
C ASP A 48 -9.60 -14.48 -1.93
N PHE A 49 -9.23 -15.37 -2.84
CA PHE A 49 -9.68 -15.38 -4.23
C PHE A 49 -10.70 -16.51 -4.50
N GLY A 50 -11.37 -16.97 -3.45
CA GLY A 50 -12.44 -17.93 -3.50
C GLY A 50 -11.98 -19.40 -3.43
N PRO A 51 -12.87 -20.35 -3.77
CA PRO A 51 -12.76 -21.76 -3.38
C PRO A 51 -11.61 -22.55 -4.05
N ALA A 52 -10.94 -21.97 -5.03
CA ALA A 52 -9.85 -22.62 -5.76
C ALA A 52 -8.45 -22.33 -5.19
N CYS A 53 -8.33 -21.41 -4.21
CA CYS A 53 -7.05 -20.95 -3.72
C CYS A 53 -7.02 -20.89 -2.19
N ALA A 54 -5.91 -21.32 -1.60
CA ALA A 54 -5.61 -20.96 -0.21
C ALA A 54 -5.45 -19.43 -0.09
N PRO A 55 -5.70 -18.84 1.09
CA PRO A 55 -5.46 -17.41 1.31
C PRO A 55 -4.03 -17.02 0.92
N VAL A 56 -3.90 -15.89 0.23
CA VAL A 56 -2.63 -15.37 -0.29
C VAL A 56 -2.16 -14.22 0.58
N GLU A 57 -0.92 -14.31 1.05
CA GLU A 57 -0.25 -13.24 1.78
C GLU A 57 0.49 -12.31 0.81
N VAL A 58 0.26 -11.01 0.94
CA VAL A 58 0.89 -9.97 0.11
C VAL A 58 1.43 -8.86 0.99
N TRP A 59 2.63 -8.38 0.66
CA TRP A 59 3.26 -7.23 1.31
C TRP A 59 3.30 -6.05 0.35
N LEU A 60 2.51 -5.01 0.62
CA LEU A 60 2.43 -3.82 -0.22
C LEU A 60 3.13 -2.64 0.44
N ALA A 61 3.87 -1.86 -0.35
CA ALA A 61 4.46 -0.63 0.13
C ALA A 61 3.37 0.36 0.56
N GLU A 62 3.52 0.96 1.73
CA GLU A 62 2.68 2.09 2.08
C GLU A 62 3.01 3.27 1.15
N PRO A 63 1.99 4.01 0.68
CA PRO A 63 2.23 5.28 0.02
C PRO A 63 3.06 6.17 0.95
N GLU A 64 4.11 6.82 0.43
CA GLU A 64 4.75 7.87 1.21
C GLU A 64 3.67 8.89 1.61
N PRO A 65 3.61 9.31 2.89
CA PRO A 65 2.75 10.39 3.27
C PRO A 65 3.15 11.60 2.42
N ALA A 66 2.22 12.11 1.61
CA ALA A 66 2.43 13.34 0.87
C ALA A 66 2.91 14.37 1.89
N GLY A 67 4.18 14.79 1.76
CA GLY A 67 4.76 15.78 2.66
C GLY A 67 3.88 17.02 2.75
N PRO A 68 3.99 17.82 3.81
CA PRO A 68 3.23 19.05 3.93
C PRO A 68 3.40 19.88 2.63
N PRO A 69 2.33 20.48 2.09
CA PRO A 69 2.43 21.29 0.89
C PRO A 69 3.54 22.32 1.10
N ALA A 70 4.50 22.37 0.17
CA ALA A 70 5.59 23.34 0.23
C ALA A 70 4.97 24.74 0.46
N PRO A 71 5.50 25.54 1.40
CA PRO A 71 4.97 26.87 1.62
C PRO A 71 5.04 27.63 0.29
N CYS A 72 3.88 27.98 -0.25
CA CYS A 72 3.77 28.88 -1.40
C CYS A 72 4.59 30.13 -1.10
N LEU A 73 5.74 30.26 -1.74
CA LEU A 73 6.50 31.50 -1.74
C LEU A 73 5.62 32.55 -2.44
N THR A 74 4.89 33.33 -1.65
CA THR A 74 4.18 34.50 -2.17
C THR A 74 5.23 35.46 -2.72
N PRO A 75 5.11 35.90 -4.00
CA PRO A 75 6.03 36.89 -4.52
C PRO A 75 5.82 38.20 -3.75
N SER A 76 6.81 38.60 -2.97
CA SER A 76 6.83 39.91 -2.31
C SER A 76 6.69 40.99 -3.37
N SER A 77 5.56 41.69 -3.33
CA SER A 77 5.35 42.89 -4.14
C SER A 77 6.34 43.95 -3.68
N ARG A 78 7.29 44.28 -4.55
CA ARG A 78 8.23 45.39 -4.41
C ARG A 78 7.48 46.68 -4.73
N THR A 79 7.27 47.52 -3.72
CA THR A 79 7.03 48.97 -3.86
C THR A 79 7.87 49.69 -2.82
#